data_AF-A0A6J4T953-F1
#
_entry.id   AF-A0A6J4T953-F1
#
_cell.length_a   1.000
_cell.length_b   1.000
_cell.length_c   1.000
_cell.angle_alpha   90.00
_cell.angle_beta   90.00
_cell.angle_gamma   90.00
#
_symmetry.space_group_name_H-M   'P 1'
#
loop_
_entity.id
_entity.type
_entity.pdbx_description
1 polymer ?
#
loop_
_entity_poly.entity_id
_entity_poly.type
_entity_poly.pdbx_seq_one_letter_code
_entity_poly.pdbx_strand_id
1 'polypeptide(L)'
;MVALDPYREWAARPTGDPRGTPRPQIMAAMLEIVGAEGPILASRAYALYNRASGGKKLTTIARAPLSSAMHWLAQERKVVLVKRDEIPWQDDDLVRLPDTAEVVVRELGPRTLDEVPLDEIAELMRRLGARDAAVAKRAVLDVYGLKRLTTRADEYLGLAFELL
;
A
#
# COMPACT_ATOMS: atom_id res chain seq x y z
N MET A 1 -0.62 -19.45 -15.62
CA MET A 1 -1.04 -18.06 -15.38
C MET A 1 -1.33 -17.95 -13.90
N VAL A 2 -0.62 -17.09 -13.16
CA VAL A 2 -0.86 -16.88 -11.73
C VAL A 2 -2.18 -16.10 -11.60
N ALA A 3 -3.10 -16.60 -10.78
CA ALA A 3 -4.34 -15.88 -10.47
C ALA A 3 -4.04 -14.78 -9.46
N LEU A 4 -4.53 -13.57 -9.74
CA LEU A 4 -4.47 -12.42 -8.84
C LEU A 4 -5.87 -12.13 -8.31
N ASP A 5 -5.95 -11.66 -7.07
CA ASP A 5 -7.21 -11.13 -6.55
C ASP A 5 -7.51 -9.78 -7.22
N PRO A 6 -8.80 -9.46 -7.48
CA PRO A 6 -9.16 -8.17 -8.06
C PRO A 6 -8.76 -7.04 -7.12
N TYR A 7 -8.19 -5.97 -7.69
CA TYR A 7 -7.90 -4.78 -6.90
C TYR A 7 -9.17 -3.94 -6.69
N ARG A 8 -9.53 -3.71 -5.43
CA ARG A 8 -10.67 -2.89 -5.06
C ARG A 8 -10.23 -1.48 -4.70
N GLU A 9 -10.33 -0.56 -5.66
CA GLU A 9 -10.08 0.86 -5.42
C GLU A 9 -11.07 1.42 -4.39
N TRP A 10 -10.59 2.24 -3.47
CA TRP A 10 -11.46 2.98 -2.56
C TRP A 10 -12.35 3.94 -3.36
N ALA A 11 -13.67 3.85 -3.15
CA ALA A 11 -14.65 4.74 -3.76
C ALA A 11 -14.50 6.15 -3.17
N ALA A 12 -13.61 6.94 -3.77
CA ALA A 12 -13.25 8.26 -3.28
C ALA A 12 -14.48 9.15 -3.15
N ARG A 13 -14.64 9.74 -1.97
CA ARG A 13 -15.64 10.76 -1.66
C ARG A 13 -14.94 12.01 -1.14
N PRO A 14 -15.56 13.20 -1.25
CA PRO A 14 -14.99 14.40 -0.66
C PRO A 14 -14.65 14.20 0.81
N THR A 15 -13.41 14.51 1.18
CA THR A 15 -12.94 14.55 2.56
C THR A 15 -12.56 15.98 2.93
N GLY A 16 -12.55 16.30 4.23
CA GLY A 16 -12.09 17.60 4.69
C GLY A 16 -10.55 17.69 4.66
N ASP A 17 -10.03 18.91 4.57
CA ASP A 17 -8.58 19.16 4.71
C ASP A 17 -8.08 18.58 6.04
N PRO A 18 -7.08 17.69 6.04
CA PRO A 18 -6.63 17.01 7.25
C PRO A 18 -6.11 17.97 8.33
N ARG A 19 -5.74 19.20 7.97
CA ARG A 19 -5.26 20.24 8.90
C ARG A 19 -6.36 20.82 9.78
N GLY A 20 -7.61 20.79 9.31
CA GLY A 20 -8.76 21.34 10.03
C GLY A 20 -9.86 20.32 10.33
N THR A 21 -9.77 19.12 9.77
CA THR A 21 -10.79 18.08 9.94
C THR A 21 -10.67 17.42 11.32
N PRO A 22 -11.78 17.25 12.06
CA PRO A 22 -11.77 16.52 13.32
C PRO A 22 -11.25 15.09 13.15
N ARG A 23 -10.38 14.64 14.06
CA ARG A 23 -9.77 13.30 14.01
C ARG A 23 -10.76 12.15 13.78
N PRO A 24 -11.94 12.08 14.44
CA PRO A 24 -12.90 11.00 14.19
C PRO A 24 -13.37 10.91 12.73
N GLN A 25 -13.48 12.03 12.02
CA GLN A 25 -13.86 12.03 10.61
C GLN A 25 -12.71 11.54 9.72
N ILE A 26 -11.46 11.91 10.06
CA ILE A 26 -10.26 11.37 9.40
C ILE A 26 -10.19 9.85 9.61
N MET A 27 -10.40 9.39 10.84
CA MET A 27 -10.40 7.96 11.20
C MET A 27 -11.46 7.18 10.42
N ALA A 28 -12.67 7.72 10.26
CA ALA A 28 -13.72 7.07 9.47
C ALA A 28 -13.29 6.88 8.01
N ALA A 29 -12.76 7.93 7.37
CA ALA A 29 -12.26 7.84 6.00
C ALA A 29 -11.05 6.91 5.87
N MET A 30 -10.14 6.90 6.84
CA MET A 30 -8.99 5.97 6.85
C MET A 30 -9.43 4.53 6.96
N LEU A 31 -10.45 4.24 7.77
CA LEU A 31 -11.00 2.90 7.88
C LEU A 31 -11.65 2.44 6.58
N GLU A 32 -12.35 3.32 5.87
CA GLU A 32 -12.89 3.04 4.54
C GLU A 32 -11.79 2.74 3.51
N ILE A 33 -10.71 3.54 3.51
CA ILE A 33 -9.56 3.34 2.63
C ILE A 33 -8.90 1.98 2.91
N VAL A 34 -8.58 1.69 4.17
CA VAL A 34 -7.94 0.43 4.57
C VAL A 34 -8.87 -0.77 4.31
N GLY A 35 -10.18 -0.61 4.49
CA GLY A 35 -11.15 -1.67 4.19
C GLY A 35 -11.32 -1.97 2.70
N ALA A 36 -11.04 -1.00 1.82
CA ALA A 36 -11.06 -1.22 0.37
C ALA A 36 -9.71 -1.75 -0.13
N GLU A 37 -8.61 -1.15 0.29
CA GLU A 37 -7.30 -1.34 -0.33
C GLU A 37 -6.27 -2.05 0.56
N GLY A 38 -6.63 -2.43 1.79
CA GLY A 38 -5.76 -3.18 2.70
C GLY A 38 -5.48 -4.61 2.22
N PRO A 39 -4.30 -5.19 2.52
CA PRO A 39 -3.11 -4.57 3.13
C PRO A 39 -2.51 -3.46 2.27
N ILE A 40 -2.18 -2.31 2.88
CA ILE A 40 -1.81 -1.08 2.17
C ILE A 40 -0.64 -0.38 2.88
N LEU A 41 0.24 0.26 2.10
CA LEU A 41 1.26 1.16 2.63
C LEU A 41 0.60 2.43 3.20
N ALA A 42 1.01 2.86 4.39
CA ALA A 42 0.43 4.01 5.07
C ALA A 42 0.53 5.30 4.23
N SER A 43 1.65 5.51 3.53
CA SER A 43 1.81 6.65 2.62
C SER A 43 0.77 6.67 1.50
N ARG A 44 0.38 5.51 0.96
CA ARG A 44 -0.68 5.39 -0.04
C ARG A 44 -2.03 5.78 0.56
N ALA A 45 -2.37 5.26 1.75
CA ALA A 45 -3.61 5.61 2.43
C ALA A 45 -3.70 7.14 2.67
N TYR A 46 -2.59 7.77 3.07
CA TYR A 46 -2.51 9.22 3.26
C TYR A 46 -2.63 9.99 1.95
N ALA A 47 -2.03 9.50 0.86
CA ALA A 47 -2.13 10.11 -0.45
C ALA A 47 -3.57 10.06 -0.99
N LEU A 48 -4.28 8.95 -0.80
CA LEU A 48 -5.69 8.80 -1.19
C LEU A 48 -6.57 9.80 -0.44
N TYR A 49 -6.44 9.89 0.89
CA TYR A 49 -7.17 10.87 1.68
C TYR A 49 -6.85 12.30 1.22
N ASN A 50 -5.56 12.64 1.07
CA ASN A 50 -5.14 13.98 0.69
C ASN A 50 -5.64 14.38 -0.70
N ARG A 51 -5.68 13.44 -1.65
CA ARG A 51 -6.25 13.67 -2.99
C ARG A 51 -7.75 13.92 -2.90
N ALA A 52 -8.47 13.12 -2.11
CA ALA A 52 -9.90 13.27 -1.87
C ALA A 52 -10.27 14.59 -1.16
N SER A 53 -9.33 15.19 -0.41
CA SER A 53 -9.50 16.51 0.20
C SER A 53 -9.12 17.67 -0.75
N GLY A 54 -8.86 17.40 -2.03
CA GLY A 54 -8.42 18.39 -3.01
C GLY A 54 -6.93 18.75 -2.95
N GLY A 55 -6.14 18.05 -2.13
CA GLY A 55 -4.71 18.26 -1.99
C GLY A 55 -3.92 17.68 -3.16
N LYS A 56 -2.93 18.44 -3.67
CA LYS A 56 -2.07 18.01 -4.79
C LYS A 56 -0.85 17.21 -4.35
N LYS A 57 -0.21 17.61 -3.24
CA LYS A 57 1.00 16.97 -2.70
C LYS A 57 0.82 16.73 -1.21
N LEU A 58 1.17 15.54 -0.75
CA LEU A 58 1.16 15.22 0.68
C LEU A 58 2.36 15.92 1.35
N THR A 59 2.07 16.95 2.15
CA THR A 59 3.07 17.66 2.95
C THR A 59 3.22 17.03 4.33
N THR A 60 4.33 17.30 5.03
CA THR A 60 4.53 16.83 6.41
C THR A 60 3.41 17.31 7.34
N ILE A 61 2.94 18.55 7.15
CA ILE A 61 1.85 19.15 7.93
C ILE A 61 0.53 18.41 7.69
N ALA A 62 0.23 18.05 6.44
CA ALA A 62 -0.95 17.24 6.11
C ALA A 62 -0.82 15.78 6.59
N ARG A 63 0.41 15.22 6.61
CA ARG A 63 0.68 13.85 7.04
C ARG A 63 0.47 13.64 8.54
N ALA A 64 0.84 14.61 9.38
CA ALA A 64 0.76 14.48 10.83
C ALA A 64 -0.64 14.07 11.38
N PRO A 65 -1.74 14.77 11.03
CA PRO A 65 -3.09 14.38 11.48
C PRO A 65 -3.54 13.03 10.92
N LEU A 66 -3.13 12.66 9.70
CA LEU A 66 -3.45 11.37 9.08
C LEU A 66 -2.76 10.20 9.80
N SER A 67 -1.46 10.37 10.07
CA SER A 67 -0.68 9.39 10.84
C SER A 67 -1.20 9.24 12.26
N SER A 68 -1.56 10.36 12.91
CA SER A 68 -2.22 10.32 14.22
C SER A 68 -3.54 9.54 14.16
N ALA A 69 -4.41 9.81 13.20
CA ALA A 69 -5.67 9.08 13.03
C ALA A 69 -5.44 7.56 12.84
N MET A 70 -4.45 7.18 12.03
CA MET A 70 -4.09 5.77 11.82
C MET A 70 -3.59 5.09 13.10
N HIS A 71 -2.75 5.80 13.87
CA HIS A 71 -2.30 5.32 15.18
C HIS A 71 -3.48 5.10 16.14
N TRP A 72 -4.43 6.04 16.20
CA TRP A 72 -5.64 5.89 17.03
C TRP A 72 -6.51 4.71 16.60
N LEU A 73 -6.68 4.49 15.29
CA LEU A 73 -7.39 3.30 14.79
C LEU A 73 -6.71 2.00 15.23
N ALA A 74 -5.37 1.97 15.25
CA ALA A 74 -4.61 0.81 15.71
C ALA A 74 -4.77 0.60 17.23
N GLN A 75 -4.72 1.67 18.03
CA GLN A 75 -4.99 1.62 19.47
C GLN A 75 -6.40 1.10 19.77
N GLU A 76 -7.39 1.49 18.96
CA GLU A 76 -8.77 1.00 19.04
C GLU A 76 -8.97 -0.40 18.44
N ARG A 77 -7.89 -1.06 17.98
CA ARG A 77 -7.90 -2.39 17.32
C ARG A 77 -8.80 -2.47 16.09
N LYS A 78 -9.09 -1.32 15.45
CA LYS A 78 -9.87 -1.26 14.20
C LYS A 78 -9.01 -1.57 12.97
N VAL A 79 -7.70 -1.37 13.09
CA VAL A 79 -6.70 -1.75 12.09
C VAL A 79 -5.53 -2.42 12.80
N VAL A 80 -4.76 -3.21 12.06
CA VAL A 80 -3.42 -3.63 12.43
C VAL A 80 -2.44 -2.70 11.70
N LEU A 81 -1.58 -2.05 12.47
CA LEU A 81 -0.53 -1.16 11.98
C LEU A 81 0.82 -1.78 12.31
N VAL A 82 1.53 -2.23 11.29
CA VAL A 82 2.89 -2.76 11.40
C VAL A 82 3.85 -1.61 11.10
N LYS A 83 4.70 -1.27 12.06
CA LYS A 83 5.64 -0.16 11.90
C LYS A 83 6.79 -0.55 11.00
N ARG A 84 7.29 0.41 10.21
CA ARG A 84 8.49 0.19 9.36
C ARG A 84 9.69 -0.37 10.12
N ASP A 85 9.82 -0.06 11.41
CA ASP A 85 10.90 -0.56 12.26
C ASP A 85 10.76 -2.08 12.56
N GLU A 86 9.56 -2.64 12.42
CA GLU A 86 9.25 -4.07 12.57
C GLU A 86 9.39 -4.83 11.24
N ILE A 87 9.31 -4.13 10.10
CA ILE A 87 9.45 -4.66 8.74
C ILE A 87 10.58 -3.91 8.00
N PRO A 88 11.85 -4.13 8.37
CA PRO A 88 12.97 -3.29 7.91
C PRO A 88 13.23 -3.34 6.40
N TRP A 89 12.68 -4.33 5.69
CA TRP A 89 12.70 -4.39 4.22
C TRP A 89 11.74 -3.40 3.57
N GLN A 90 10.73 -2.93 4.29
CA GLN A 90 9.70 -2.01 3.81
C GLN A 90 9.94 -0.60 4.36
N ASP A 91 10.20 0.36 3.48
CA ASP A 91 10.42 1.77 3.86
C ASP A 91 9.11 2.55 4.14
N ASP A 92 8.08 1.88 4.66
CA ASP A 92 6.81 2.49 5.06
C ASP A 92 6.09 1.63 6.10
N ASP A 93 5.19 2.26 6.86
CA ASP A 93 4.27 1.52 7.72
C ASP A 93 3.26 0.74 6.86
N LEU A 94 2.86 -0.44 7.30
CA LEU A 94 1.86 -1.27 6.64
C LEU A 94 0.57 -1.34 7.48
N VAL A 95 -0.57 -1.22 6.82
CA VAL A 95 -1.88 -1.18 7.47
C VAL A 95 -2.84 -2.18 6.84
N ARG A 96 -3.57 -2.92 7.68
CA ARG A 96 -4.64 -3.83 7.25
C ARG A 96 -5.78 -3.85 8.26
N LEU A 97 -6.94 -4.40 7.87
CA LEU A 97 -7.95 -4.77 8.85
C LEU A 97 -7.48 -6.00 9.66
N PRO A 98 -7.94 -6.18 10.91
CA PRO A 98 -7.55 -7.31 11.74
C PRO A 98 -7.81 -8.68 11.11
N ASP A 99 -8.95 -8.84 10.44
CA ASP A 99 -9.41 -10.12 9.86
C ASP A 99 -8.94 -10.33 8.41
N THR A 100 -8.15 -9.41 7.87
CA THR A 100 -7.55 -9.56 6.53
C THR A 100 -6.20 -10.25 6.64
N ALA A 101 -5.91 -11.13 5.67
CA ALA A 101 -4.60 -11.76 5.54
C ALA A 101 -3.47 -10.72 5.48
N GLU A 102 -2.28 -11.08 5.98
CA GLU A 102 -1.12 -10.18 6.01
C GLU A 102 -0.60 -9.85 4.61
N VAL A 103 -0.71 -10.82 3.70
CA VAL A 103 -0.30 -10.70 2.30
C VAL A 103 -1.45 -11.09 1.40
N VAL A 104 -1.81 -10.22 0.45
CA VAL A 104 -2.87 -10.45 -0.54
C VAL A 104 -2.36 -10.02 -1.90
N VAL A 105 -2.11 -10.98 -2.80
CA VAL A 105 -1.60 -10.71 -4.16
C VAL A 105 -2.73 -10.27 -5.07
N ARG A 106 -2.70 -9.00 -5.49
CA ARG A 106 -3.77 -8.38 -6.26
C ARG A 106 -3.28 -7.88 -7.60
N GLU A 107 -4.23 -7.60 -8.49
CA GLU A 107 -3.99 -6.80 -9.68
C GLU A 107 -3.34 -5.46 -9.31
N LEU A 108 -2.53 -4.88 -10.20
CA LEU A 108 -1.86 -3.60 -9.91
C LEU A 108 -2.88 -2.48 -9.65
N GLY A 109 -3.96 -2.43 -10.44
CA GLY A 109 -4.94 -1.35 -10.39
C GLY A 109 -4.29 0.02 -10.71
N PRO A 110 -4.70 1.11 -10.04
CA PRO A 110 -4.13 2.44 -10.20
C PRO A 110 -2.82 2.63 -9.42
N ARG A 111 -2.28 1.58 -8.79
CA ARG A 111 -1.05 1.65 -8.00
C ARG A 111 0.16 1.79 -8.92
N THR A 112 1.15 2.57 -8.51
CA THR A 112 2.51 2.37 -8.98
C THR A 112 3.15 1.21 -8.23
N LEU A 113 4.21 0.64 -8.78
CA LEU A 113 4.83 -0.55 -8.20
C LEU A 113 5.32 -0.32 -6.76
N ASP A 114 5.86 0.87 -6.48
CA ASP A 114 6.31 1.30 -5.16
C ASP A 114 5.19 1.58 -4.15
N GLU A 115 3.93 1.54 -4.60
CA GLU A 115 2.74 1.60 -3.76
C GLU A 115 2.18 0.20 -3.41
N VAL A 116 2.77 -0.87 -3.97
CA VAL A 116 2.44 -2.26 -3.68
C VAL A 116 3.36 -2.77 -2.56
N PRO A 117 2.84 -3.32 -1.44
CA PRO A 117 3.69 -3.89 -0.40
C PRO A 117 4.72 -4.89 -0.95
N LEU A 118 5.95 -4.85 -0.45
CA LEU A 118 7.02 -5.74 -0.93
C LEU A 118 6.69 -7.22 -0.71
N ASP A 119 6.04 -7.55 0.40
CA ASP A 119 5.57 -8.91 0.68
C ASP A 119 4.53 -9.39 -0.35
N GLU A 120 3.69 -8.50 -0.89
CA GLU A 120 2.76 -8.81 -1.98
C GLU A 120 3.52 -9.18 -3.26
N ILE A 121 4.58 -8.43 -3.58
CA ILE A 121 5.42 -8.69 -4.75
C ILE A 121 6.25 -9.96 -4.56
N ALA A 122 6.82 -10.17 -3.37
CA ALA A 122 7.61 -11.36 -3.05
C ALA A 122 6.75 -12.61 -3.17
N GLU A 123 5.53 -12.60 -2.62
CA GLU A 123 4.58 -13.70 -2.76
C GLU A 123 4.18 -13.92 -4.23
N LEU A 124 4.00 -12.87 -5.03
CA LEU A 124 3.79 -13.01 -6.48
C LEU A 124 4.99 -13.70 -7.14
N MET A 125 6.21 -13.30 -6.83
CA MET A 125 7.43 -13.91 -7.36
C MET A 125 7.56 -15.39 -6.96
N ARG A 126 7.19 -15.76 -5.71
CA ARG A 126 7.11 -17.17 -5.26
C ARG A 126 6.14 -17.96 -6.12
N ARG A 127 4.93 -17.43 -6.37
CA ARG A 127 3.90 -18.06 -7.22
C ARG A 127 4.33 -18.22 -8.68
N LEU A 128 5.17 -17.31 -9.16
CA LEU A 128 5.75 -17.37 -10.51
C LEU A 128 6.90 -18.40 -10.62
N GLY A 129 7.48 -18.83 -9.50
CA GLY A 129 8.51 -19.88 -9.45
C GLY A 129 9.83 -19.47 -10.11
N ALA A 130 10.11 -18.17 -10.25
CA ALA A 130 11.33 -17.68 -10.86
C ALA A 130 12.56 -17.95 -9.96
N ARG A 131 13.65 -18.42 -10.57
CA ARG A 131 14.86 -18.86 -9.85
C ARG A 131 15.98 -17.82 -9.85
N ASP A 132 15.86 -16.81 -10.69
CA ASP A 132 16.78 -15.69 -10.78
C ASP A 132 16.02 -14.36 -10.82
N ALA A 133 16.68 -13.30 -10.36
CA ALA A 133 16.07 -11.99 -10.21
C ALA A 133 15.63 -11.38 -11.56
N ALA A 134 16.39 -11.60 -12.64
CA ALA A 134 16.05 -11.02 -13.94
C ALA A 134 14.75 -11.60 -14.51
N VAL A 135 14.58 -12.92 -14.41
CA VAL A 135 13.36 -13.62 -14.80
C VAL A 135 12.20 -13.23 -13.90
N ALA A 136 12.41 -13.16 -12.58
CA ALA A 136 11.37 -12.76 -11.62
C ALA A 136 10.85 -11.36 -11.93
N LYS A 137 11.75 -10.39 -12.14
CA LYS A 137 11.41 -9.00 -12.47
C LYS A 137 10.59 -8.91 -13.75
N ARG A 138 11.04 -9.61 -14.81
CA ARG A 138 10.31 -9.61 -16.09
C ARG A 138 8.91 -10.20 -15.94
N ALA A 139 8.80 -11.33 -15.24
CA ALA A 139 7.52 -12.00 -15.03
C ALA A 139 6.53 -11.13 -14.24
N VAL A 140 6.98 -10.41 -13.20
CA VAL A 140 6.14 -9.46 -12.46
C VAL A 140 5.68 -8.31 -13.35
N LEU A 141 6.57 -7.74 -14.16
CA LEU A 141 6.19 -6.68 -15.10
C LEU A 141 5.12 -7.16 -16.10
N ASP A 142 5.30 -8.36 -16.66
CA ASP A 142 4.36 -8.94 -17.62
C ASP A 142 2.99 -9.18 -16.96
N VAL A 143 2.97 -9.70 -15.73
CA VAL A 143 1.74 -9.91 -14.95
C VAL A 143 1.01 -8.60 -14.66
N TYR A 144 1.74 -7.52 -14.33
CA TYR A 144 1.16 -6.20 -14.08
C TYR A 144 0.95 -5.36 -15.35
N GLY A 145 1.25 -5.89 -16.54
CA GLY A 145 1.11 -5.17 -17.81
C GLY A 145 2.07 -3.98 -17.97
N LEU A 146 3.17 -3.97 -17.23
CA LEU A 146 4.19 -2.92 -17.25
C LEU A 146 5.22 -3.20 -18.35
N LYS A 147 5.43 -2.24 -19.25
CA LYS A 147 6.30 -2.44 -20.43
C LYS A 147 7.79 -2.21 -20.18
N ARG A 148 8.15 -1.43 -19.16
CA ARG A 148 9.52 -0.94 -18.96
C ARG A 148 9.95 -1.21 -17.52
N LEU A 149 11.13 -1.81 -17.40
CA LEU A 149 11.87 -1.88 -16.16
C LEU A 149 12.61 -0.54 -15.97
N THR A 150 11.98 0.39 -15.27
CA THR A 150 12.63 1.64 -14.87
C THR A 150 13.63 1.36 -13.75
N THR A 151 14.60 2.25 -13.52
CA THR A 151 15.56 2.11 -12.40
C THR A 151 14.87 1.89 -11.07
N ARG A 152 13.84 2.69 -10.78
CA ARG A 152 13.04 2.54 -9.55
C ARG A 152 12.32 1.20 -9.47
N ALA A 153 11.75 0.72 -10.58
CA ALA A 153 11.11 -0.59 -10.59
C ALA A 153 12.14 -1.72 -10.42
N ASP A 154 13.32 -1.60 -11.02
CA ASP A 154 14.40 -2.56 -10.89
C ASP A 154 14.89 -2.69 -9.44
N GLU A 155 15.10 -1.56 -8.76
CA GLU A 155 15.46 -1.49 -7.35
C GLU A 155 14.35 -2.11 -6.49
N TYR A 156 13.10 -1.68 -6.66
CA TYR A 156 11.99 -2.14 -5.82
C TYR A 156 11.70 -3.63 -5.98
N LEU A 157 11.72 -4.15 -7.21
CA LEU A 157 11.60 -5.59 -7.45
C LEU A 157 12.84 -6.36 -6.95
N GLY A 158 14.01 -5.73 -6.93
CA GLY A 158 15.22 -6.29 -6.33
C GLY A 158 15.02 -6.55 -4.84
N LEU A 159 14.53 -5.55 -4.11
CA LEU A 159 14.20 -5.68 -2.68
C LEU A 159 13.18 -6.80 -2.44
N ALA A 160 12.12 -6.88 -3.26
CA ALA A 160 11.13 -7.95 -3.13
C ALA A 160 11.72 -9.35 -3.38
N PHE A 161 12.68 -9.46 -4.31
CA PHE A 161 13.35 -10.74 -4.62
C PHE A 161 14.24 -11.22 -3.48
N GLU A 162 14.84 -10.32 -2.70
CA GLU A 162 15.64 -10.66 -1.51
C GLU A 162 14.80 -11.28 -0.39
N LEU A 163 13.46 -11.18 -0.46
CA LEU A 163 12.52 -11.74 0.50
C LEU A 163 12.04 -13.16 0.15
N LEU A 164 12.54 -13.78 -0.94
CA LEU A 164 12.17 -15.15 -1.36
C LEU A 164 12.86 -16.22 -0.52
#